data_AF-A0A382N9R9-F1
#
_entry.id   AF-A0A382N9R9-F1
#
_cell.length_a   1.000
_cell.length_b   1.000
_cell.length_c   1.000
_cell.angle_alpha   90.00
_cell.angle_beta   90.00
_cell.angle_gamma   90.00
#
_symmetry.space_group_name_H-M   'P 1'
#
loop_
_entity.id
_entity.type
_entity.pdbx_description
1 polymer ?
#
loop_
_entity_poly.entity_id
_entity_poly.type
_entity_poly.pdbx_seq_one_letter_code
_entity_poly.pdbx_strand_id
1 'polypeptide(L)'
;LAPEAARIGLINEAVPPHEIDAAVAAVVADVLACGPGALAAAKQLLARVPGMPVDEAFAWTGELSASLFRSDEAAEGMRAFLDKRPPPWIP
;
A
#
# COMPACT_ATOMS: atom_id res chain seq x y z
N LEU A 1 -18.28 21.06 1.81
CA LEU A 1 -16.84 21.14 1.47
C LEU A 1 -16.20 19.76 1.32
N ALA A 2 -16.47 18.77 2.20
CA ALA A 2 -15.89 17.43 2.07
C ALA A 2 -16.12 16.74 0.70
N PRO A 3 -17.32 16.79 0.06
CA PRO A 3 -17.49 16.19 -1.27
C PRO A 3 -16.61 16.82 -2.35
N GLU A 4 -16.39 18.13 -2.28
CA GLU A 4 -15.51 18.84 -3.20
C GLU A 4 -14.04 18.51 -2.96
N ALA A 5 -13.62 18.39 -1.69
CA ALA A 5 -12.28 17.95 -1.33
C ALA A 5 -11.97 16.53 -1.86
N ALA A 6 -12.95 15.63 -1.83
CA ALA A 6 -12.82 14.30 -2.43
C ALA A 6 -12.71 14.38 -3.96
N ARG A 7 -13.56 15.19 -4.60
CA ARG A 7 -13.56 15.38 -6.06
C ARG A 7 -12.23 15.90 -6.61
N ILE A 8 -11.54 16.77 -5.89
CA ILE A 8 -10.24 17.33 -6.30
C ILE A 8 -9.04 16.49 -5.84
N GLY A 9 -9.25 15.41 -5.09
CA GLY A 9 -8.20 14.51 -4.62
C GLY A 9 -7.45 14.99 -3.38
N LEU A 10 -8.00 15.94 -2.60
CA LEU A 10 -7.41 16.35 -1.31
C LEU A 10 -7.63 15.29 -0.22
N ILE A 11 -8.78 14.61 -0.26
CA ILE A 11 -9.10 13.44 0.56
C ILE A 11 -9.54 12.30 -0.34
N ASN A 12 -9.40 11.06 0.13
CA ASN A 12 -9.79 9.89 -0.66
C ASN A 12 -11.32 9.76 -0.81
N GLU A 13 -12.07 10.04 0.25
CA GLU A 13 -13.52 9.83 0.30
C GLU A 13 -14.21 10.81 1.26
N ALA A 14 -15.46 11.15 0.98
CA ALA A 14 -16.33 11.92 1.87
C ALA A 14 -17.63 11.14 2.13
N VAL A 15 -17.85 10.74 3.38
CA VAL A 15 -19.03 9.98 3.81
C VAL A 15 -19.90 10.78 4.79
N PRO A 16 -21.19 10.42 4.98
CA PRO A 16 -22.00 10.94 6.07
C PRO A 16 -21.30 10.77 7.44
N PRO A 17 -21.47 11.71 8.40
CA PRO A 17 -20.75 11.66 9.67
C PRO A 17 -20.90 10.36 10.46
N HIS A 18 -22.05 9.69 10.37
CA HIS A 18 -22.33 8.43 11.06
C HIS A 18 -21.68 7.21 10.40
N GLU A 19 -21.08 7.36 9.22
CA GLU A 19 -20.38 6.29 8.49
C GLU A 19 -18.86 6.41 8.59
N ILE A 20 -18.33 7.47 9.20
CA ILE A 20 -16.88 7.74 9.27
C ILE A 20 -16.12 6.56 9.88
N ASP A 21 -16.60 6.02 11.01
CA ASP A 21 -15.93 4.91 11.68
C ASP A 21 -15.89 3.64 10.80
N ALA A 22 -16.96 3.38 10.05
CA ALA A 22 -17.03 2.25 9.13
C ALA A 22 -16.08 2.43 7.94
N ALA A 23 -16.00 3.64 7.36
CA ALA A 23 -15.09 3.96 6.28
C ALA A 23 -13.62 3.85 6.73
N VAL A 24 -13.29 4.35 7.93
CA VAL A 24 -11.95 4.21 8.52
C VAL A 24 -11.62 2.73 8.76
N ALA A 25 -12.54 1.95 9.33
CA ALA A 25 -12.33 0.53 9.58
C ALA A 25 -12.05 -0.26 8.30
N ALA A 26 -12.75 0.05 7.20
CA ALA A 26 -12.52 -0.58 5.90
C ALA A 26 -11.10 -0.30 5.38
N VAL A 27 -10.66 0.97 5.39
CA VAL A 27 -9.30 1.34 4.96
C VAL A 27 -8.23 0.69 5.85
N VAL A 28 -8.46 0.65 7.16
CA VAL A 28 -7.53 -0.01 8.09
C VAL A 28 -7.46 -1.51 7.81
N ALA A 29 -8.58 -2.18 7.54
CA ALA A 29 -8.60 -3.59 7.19
C ALA A 29 -7.80 -3.88 5.90
N ASP A 30 -7.96 -3.05 4.86
CA ASP A 30 -7.21 -3.17 3.62
C ASP A 30 -5.69 -3.01 3.83
N VAL A 31 -5.30 -2.04 4.65
CA VAL A 31 -3.88 -1.81 5.00
C VAL A 31 -3.34 -3.00 5.81
N LEU A 32 -4.07 -3.50 6.80
CA LEU A 32 -3.64 -4.64 7.62
C LEU A 32 -3.60 -5.97 6.85
N ALA A 33 -4.31 -6.07 5.73
CA ALA A 33 -4.24 -7.23 4.84
C ALA A 33 -2.92 -7.28 4.02
N CYS A 34 -2.21 -6.14 3.91
CA CYS A 34 -1.00 -6.03 3.11
C CYS A 34 0.26 -6.40 3.92
N GLY A 35 1.28 -6.92 3.23
CA GLY A 35 2.58 -7.20 3.83
C GLY A 35 3.21 -5.91 4.38
N PRO A 36 3.64 -5.88 5.67
CA PRO A 36 4.18 -4.68 6.28
C PRO A 36 5.44 -4.14 5.58
N GLY A 37 6.32 -5.02 5.09
CA GLY A 37 7.49 -4.64 4.31
C GLY A 37 7.13 -4.02 2.96
N ALA A 38 6.19 -4.64 2.25
CA ALA A 38 5.66 -4.12 0.99
C ALA A 38 5.02 -2.74 1.15
N LEU A 39 4.23 -2.50 2.20
CA LEU A 39 3.66 -1.18 2.51
C LEU A 39 4.72 -0.13 2.81
N ALA A 40 5.75 -0.50 3.59
CA ALA A 40 6.87 0.39 3.89
C ALA A 40 7.61 0.78 2.61
N ALA A 41 7.89 -0.18 1.74
CA ALA A 41 8.54 0.06 0.45
C ALA A 41 7.67 0.94 -0.46
N ALA A 42 6.35 0.69 -0.55
CA ALA A 42 5.44 1.52 -1.32
C ALA A 42 5.46 2.99 -0.86
N LYS A 43 5.46 3.25 0.45
CA LYS A 43 5.61 4.61 1.00
C LYS A 43 6.97 5.22 0.65
N GLN A 44 8.04 4.43 0.66
CA GLN A 44 9.37 4.89 0.27
C GLN A 44 9.43 5.29 -1.21
N LEU A 45 8.76 4.55 -2.09
CA LEU A 45 8.63 4.89 -3.50
C LEU A 45 7.99 6.27 -3.68
N LEU A 46 6.83 6.50 -3.03
CA LEU A 46 6.10 7.77 -3.08
C LEU A 46 6.93 8.95 -2.59
N ALA A 47 7.76 8.75 -1.58
CA ALA A 47 8.58 9.82 -1.01
C ALA A 47 9.83 10.14 -1.84
N ARG A 48 10.45 9.15 -2.48
CA ARG A 48 11.77 9.30 -3.12
C ARG A 48 11.70 9.53 -4.63
N VAL A 49 10.88 8.75 -5.33
CA VAL A 49 10.86 8.72 -6.80
C VAL A 49 10.52 10.07 -7.45
N PRO A 50 9.56 10.88 -6.95
CA PRO A 50 9.21 12.14 -7.59
C PRO A 50 10.35 13.16 -7.67
N GLY A 51 11.36 13.04 -6.80
CA GLY A 51 12.53 13.92 -6.79
C GLY A 51 13.73 13.43 -7.61
N MET A 52 13.63 12.26 -8.26
CA MET A 52 14.74 11.63 -8.97
C MET A 52 14.65 11.88 -10.48
N PRO A 53 15.80 11.99 -11.18
CA PRO A 53 15.85 11.80 -12.62
C PRO A 53 15.28 10.44 -13.02
N VAL A 54 14.60 10.36 -14.16
CA VAL A 54 13.86 9.14 -14.56
C VAL A 54 14.77 7.92 -14.64
N ASP A 55 15.96 8.03 -15.23
CA ASP A 55 16.89 6.90 -15.36
C ASP A 55 17.39 6.41 -14.01
N GLU A 56 17.67 7.33 -13.08
CA GLU A 56 18.06 6.99 -11.69
C GLU A 56 16.90 6.35 -10.93
N ALA A 57 15.67 6.85 -11.12
CA ALA A 57 14.48 6.27 -10.52
C ALA A 57 14.26 4.83 -11.01
N PHE A 58 14.42 4.56 -12.31
CA PHE A 58 14.31 3.20 -12.84
C PHE A 58 15.39 2.26 -12.30
N ALA A 59 16.65 2.71 -12.24
CA ALA A 59 17.73 1.91 -11.68
C ALA A 59 17.45 1.56 -10.21
N TRP A 60 17.13 2.57 -9.40
CA TRP A 60 16.88 2.41 -7.97
C TRP A 60 15.64 1.56 -7.67
N THR A 61 14.52 1.81 -8.37
CA THR A 61 13.29 1.02 -8.18
C THR A 61 13.43 -0.42 -8.68
N GLY A 62 14.24 -0.65 -9.72
CA GLY A 62 14.57 -2.00 -10.19
C GLY A 62 15.29 -2.83 -9.12
N GLU A 63 16.31 -2.25 -8.48
CA GLU A 63 17.04 -2.90 -7.38
C GLU A 63 16.14 -3.17 -6.17
N LEU A 64 15.33 -2.17 -5.77
CA LEU A 64 14.39 -2.31 -4.67
C LEU A 64 13.38 -3.43 -4.96
N SER A 65 12.76 -3.41 -6.14
CA SER A 65 11.81 -4.43 -6.58
C SER A 65 12.42 -5.83 -6.53
N ALA A 66 13.61 -6.01 -7.10
CA ALA A 66 14.31 -7.29 -7.08
C ALA A 66 14.62 -7.77 -5.65
N SER A 67 14.92 -6.86 -4.71
CA SER A 67 15.11 -7.21 -3.30
C SER A 67 13.83 -7.66 -2.62
N LEU A 68 12.70 -6.99 -2.88
CA LEU A 68 11.39 -7.32 -2.32
C LEU A 68 10.91 -8.69 -2.80
N PHE A 69 11.06 -8.99 -4.09
CA PHE A 69 10.70 -10.30 -4.66
C PHE A 69 11.55 -11.46 -4.14
N ARG A 70 12.73 -11.21 -3.57
CA ARG A 70 13.57 -12.22 -2.91
C ARG A 70 13.28 -12.37 -1.41
N SER A 71 12.38 -11.58 -0.84
CA SER A 71 12.09 -11.59 0.59
C SER A 71 11.20 -12.77 1.00
N ASP A 72 11.33 -13.19 2.27
CA ASP A 72 10.45 -14.19 2.88
C ASP A 72 8.98 -13.73 2.89
N GLU A 73 8.74 -12.42 3.02
CA GLU A 73 7.39 -11.83 2.96
C GLU A 73 6.76 -12.04 1.59
N ALA A 74 7.50 -11.79 0.50
CA ALA A 74 7.00 -12.05 -0.85
C ALA A 74 6.74 -13.53 -1.10
N ALA A 75 7.64 -14.41 -0.64
CA ALA A 75 7.48 -15.85 -0.75
C ALA A 75 6.22 -16.34 0.00
N GLU A 76 6.03 -15.88 1.24
CA GLU A 76 4.86 -16.23 2.04
C GLU A 76 3.57 -15.65 1.46
N GLY A 77 3.57 -14.41 0.97
CA GLY A 77 2.39 -13.78 0.39
C GLY A 77 1.92 -14.53 -0.87
N MET A 78 2.87 -14.91 -1.73
CA MET A 78 2.58 -15.74 -2.90
C MET A 78 2.03 -17.12 -2.50
N ARG A 79 2.64 -17.76 -1.50
CA ARG A 79 2.18 -19.06 -1.00
C ARG A 79 0.77 -18.97 -0.40
N ALA A 80 0.52 -18.01 0.47
CA ALA A 80 -0.79 -17.80 1.10
C ALA A 80 -1.90 -17.56 0.05
N PHE A 81 -1.59 -16.77 -0.98
CA PHE A 81 -2.49 -16.54 -2.10
C PHE A 81 -2.81 -17.84 -2.87
N LEU A 82 -1.79 -18.62 -3.23
CA LEU A 82 -1.97 -19.90 -3.92
C LEU A 82 -2.74 -20.93 -3.08
N ASP A 83 -2.46 -20.97 -1.77
CA ASP A 83 -3.11 -21.85 -0.80
C ASP A 83 -4.52 -21.37 -0.40
N LYS A 84 -4.97 -20.21 -0.87
CA LYS A 84 -6.26 -19.57 -0.53
C LYS A 84 -6.46 -19.41 0.98
N ARG A 85 -5.41 -19.01 1.69
CA ARG A 85 -5.42 -18.74 3.12
C ARG A 85 -4.88 -17.33 3.40
N PRO A 86 -5.21 -16.71 4.54
CA PRO A 86 -4.55 -15.49 4.94
C PRO A 86 -3.06 -15.74 5.22
N PRO A 87 -2.16 -14.80 4.85
CA PRO A 87 -0.79 -14.81 5.34
C PRO A 87 -0.73 -14.46 6.84
N PRO A 88 0.36 -14.81 7.55
CA PRO A 88 0.44 -14.77 9.00
C PRO A 88 0.48 -13.35 9.60
N TRP A 89 0.67 -12.31 8.79
CA TRP A 89 0.67 -10.93 9.24
C TRP A 89 -0.72 -10.30 9.30
N ILE A 90 -1.76 -10.94 8.73
CA ILE A 90 -3.14 -10.48 8.92
C ILE A 90 -3.55 -10.79 10.36
N PRO A 91 -4.01 -9.79 11.13
CA PRO A 91 -4.48 -9.98 12.51
C PRO A 91 -5.67 -10.93 12.66
#